data_AF-A0AAD7MGT1-F1
#
_entry.id   AF-A0AAD7MGT1-F1
#
_cell.length_a   1.000
_cell.length_b   1.000
_cell.length_c   1.000
_cell.angle_alpha   90.00
_cell.angle_beta   90.00
_cell.angle_gamma   90.00
#
_symmetry.space_group_name_H-M   'P 1'
#
loop_
_entity.id
_entity.type
_entity.pdbx_description
1 polymer ?
#
loop_
_entity_poly.entity_id
_entity_poly.type
_entity_poly.pdbx_seq_one_letter_code
_entity_poly.pdbx_strand_id
1 'polypeptide(L)'
;FLGMLRNNLLDINVYPDPYRTHCVQRGGVQYLLLHKHTGFRNICEWGGWSSDFSSSSVFRYIILISDNVQLSRENFLDPDRSPQFCYYVCGQSC
;
A
#
# COMPACT_ATOMS: atom_id res chain seq x y z
N PHE A 1 7.77 4.55 -20.28
CA PHE A 1 6.80 4.49 -19.18
C PHE A 1 6.30 5.88 -18.74
N LEU A 2 7.11 6.71 -18.06
CA LEU A 2 6.63 7.98 -17.48
C LEU A 2 6.04 8.97 -18.50
N GLY A 3 6.62 9.07 -19.71
CA GLY A 3 6.04 9.90 -20.76
C GLY A 3 4.66 9.44 -21.21
N MET A 4 4.44 8.11 -21.30
CA MET A 4 3.13 7.55 -21.64
C MET A 4 2.13 7.72 -20.50
N LEU A 5 2.56 7.51 -19.25
CA LEU A 5 1.72 7.76 -18.07
C LEU A 5 1.29 9.23 -18.03
N ARG A 6 2.22 10.16 -18.27
CA ARG A 6 1.92 11.59 -18.35
C ARG A 6 0.86 11.89 -19.41
N ASN A 7 1.00 11.33 -20.61
CA ASN A 7 0.03 11.52 -21.68
C ASN A 7 -1.34 10.94 -21.30
N ASN A 8 -1.38 9.72 -20.76
CA ASN A 8 -2.63 9.10 -20.31
C ASN A 8 -3.31 9.90 -19.19
N LEU A 9 -2.55 10.52 -18.28
CA LEU A 9 -3.11 11.40 -17.23
C LEU A 9 -3.70 12.67 -17.84
N LEU A 10 -3.02 13.26 -18.84
CA LEU A 10 -3.54 14.41 -19.57
C LEU A 10 -4.81 14.06 -20.35
N ASP A 11 -4.90 12.85 -20.92
CA ASP A 11 -6.09 12.37 -21.65
C ASP A 11 -7.33 12.30 -20.74
N ILE A 12 -7.15 12.03 -19.45
CA ILE A 12 -8.23 12.03 -18.44
C ILE A 12 -8.34 13.34 -17.66
N ASN A 13 -7.73 14.43 -18.15
CA ASN A 13 -7.70 15.75 -17.51
C ASN A 13 -7.13 15.79 -16.08
N VAL A 14 -6.20 14.88 -15.75
CA VAL A 14 -5.49 14.87 -14.48
C VAL A 14 -4.11 15.53 -14.65
N TYR A 15 -3.81 16.52 -13.81
CA TYR A 15 -2.51 17.19 -13.84
C TYR A 15 -1.39 16.21 -13.44
N PRO A 16 -0.36 16.00 -14.28
CA PRO A 16 0.58 14.89 -14.10
C PRO A 16 1.75 15.17 -13.15
N ASP A 17 2.07 16.44 -12.85
CA ASP A 17 3.21 16.81 -11.99
C ASP A 17 3.21 16.17 -10.58
N PRO A 18 2.06 15.99 -9.90
CA PRO A 18 2.04 15.23 -8.65
C PRO A 18 2.30 13.73 -8.86
N TYR A 19 2.05 13.16 -10.05
CA TYR A 19 2.15 11.72 -10.33
C TYR A 19 3.50 11.33 -10.95
N ARG A 20 4.57 11.62 -10.22
CA ARG A 20 5.94 11.17 -10.57
C ARG A 20 6.17 9.70 -10.20
N THR A 21 7.33 9.17 -10.58
CA THR A 21 7.77 7.79 -10.31
C THR A 21 7.53 7.34 -8.87
N HIS A 22 7.82 8.22 -7.90
CA HIS A 22 7.62 7.94 -6.48
C HIS A 22 6.13 7.71 -6.13
N CYS A 23 5.21 8.44 -6.76
CA CYS A 23 3.78 8.26 -6.54
C CYS A 23 3.26 6.96 -7.18
N VAL A 24 3.83 6.55 -8.32
CA VAL A 24 3.54 5.25 -8.94
C VAL A 24 4.05 4.10 -8.07
N GLN A 25 5.26 4.22 -7.52
CA GLN A 25 5.82 3.23 -6.60
C GLN A 25 4.98 3.12 -5.32
N ARG A 26 4.69 4.27 -4.68
CA ARG A 26 3.89 4.30 -3.45
C ARG A 26 2.47 3.79 -3.68
N GLY A 27 1.75 4.34 -4.66
CA GLY A 27 0.39 3.94 -4.99
C GLY A 27 0.30 2.50 -5.48
N GLY A 28 1.29 2.04 -6.26
CA GLY A 28 1.38 0.66 -6.72
C GLY A 28 1.59 -0.34 -5.58
N VAL A 29 2.46 -0.04 -4.62
CA VAL A 29 2.62 -0.87 -3.40
C VAL A 29 1.31 -0.96 -2.63
N GLN A 30 0.65 0.18 -2.42
CA GLN A 30 -0.61 0.24 -1.68
C GLN A 30 -1.71 -0.56 -2.40
N TYR A 31 -1.78 -0.45 -3.73
CA TYR A 31 -2.73 -1.22 -4.54
C TYR A 31 -2.45 -2.72 -4.48
N LEU A 32 -1.19 -3.14 -4.64
CA LEU A 32 -0.79 -4.54 -4.59
C LEU A 32 -1.07 -5.17 -3.21
N LEU A 33 -0.87 -4.40 -2.14
CA LEU A 33 -1.14 -4.87 -0.79
C LEU A 33 -2.64 -4.94 -0.49
N LEU A 34 -3.40 -3.87 -0.75
CA LEU A 34 -4.81 -3.75 -0.34
C LEU A 34 -5.79 -4.45 -1.28
N HIS A 35 -5.54 -4.44 -2.59
CA HIS A 35 -6.51 -4.93 -3.59
C HIS A 35 -6.09 -6.25 -4.23
N LYS A 36 -4.79 -6.59 -4.18
CA LYS A 36 -4.27 -7.84 -4.74
C LYS A 36 -3.74 -8.80 -3.68
N HIS A 37 -3.74 -8.41 -2.40
CA HIS A 37 -3.21 -9.20 -1.28
C HIS A 37 -1.85 -9.83 -1.58
N THR A 38 -1.01 -9.09 -2.32
CA THR A 38 0.26 -9.60 -2.81
C THR A 38 1.25 -9.69 -1.65
N GLY A 39 1.93 -10.83 -1.52
CA GLY A 39 2.94 -11.02 -0.48
C GLY A 39 4.09 -10.01 -0.58
N PHE A 40 4.67 -9.63 0.57
CA PHE A 40 5.67 -8.57 0.66
C PHE A 40 6.89 -8.80 -0.24
N ARG A 41 7.36 -10.05 -0.39
CA ARG A 41 8.49 -10.38 -1.27
C ARG A 41 8.21 -10.02 -2.73
N ASN A 42 7.00 -10.31 -3.22
CA ASN A 42 6.61 -10.02 -4.59
C ASN A 42 6.41 -8.51 -4.81
N ILE A 43 5.98 -7.79 -3.78
CA ILE A 43 5.92 -6.32 -3.80
C ILE A 43 7.34 -5.73 -3.89
N CYS A 44 8.29 -6.28 -3.13
CA CYS A 44 9.71 -5.91 -3.23
C CYS A 44 10.26 -6.09 -4.64
N GLU A 45 10.02 -7.26 -5.23
CA GLU A 45 10.44 -7.60 -6.59
C GLU A 45 9.79 -6.68 -7.64
N TRP A 46 8.48 -6.43 -7.55
CA TRP A 46 7.76 -5.52 -8.45
C TRP A 46 8.30 -4.09 -8.38
N GLY A 47 8.60 -3.60 -7.17
CA GLY A 47 9.13 -2.27 -6.96
C GLY A 47 10.62 -2.10 -7.30
N GLY A 48 11.30 -3.18 -7.70
CA GLY A 48 12.74 -3.20 -7.95
C GLY A 48 13.57 -2.99 -6.68
N TRP A 49 13.01 -3.32 -5.51
CA TRP A 49 13.73 -3.30 -4.24
C TRP A 49 14.45 -4.62 -4.01
N SER A 50 15.59 -4.56 -3.30
CA SER A 50 16.31 -5.78 -2.92
C SER A 50 15.38 -6.75 -2.18
N SER A 51 15.56 -8.04 -2.44
CA SER A 51 14.95 -9.13 -1.67
C SER A 51 15.37 -9.12 -0.19
N ASP A 52 16.46 -8.42 0.12
CA ASP A 52 16.82 -8.09 1.48
C ASP A 52 15.79 -7.08 1.99
N PHE A 53 14.97 -7.51 2.94
CA PHE A 53 13.93 -6.73 3.63
C PHE A 53 14.46 -5.46 4.36
N SER A 54 15.68 -5.01 4.05
CA SER A 54 16.31 -3.78 4.52
C SER A 54 15.74 -2.51 3.88
N SER A 55 14.86 -2.62 2.88
CA SER A 55 14.26 -1.48 2.18
C SER A 55 13.23 -0.76 3.05
N SER A 56 13.73 0.06 3.99
CA SER A 56 12.92 0.93 4.87
C SER A 56 11.88 1.77 4.13
N SER A 57 12.10 2.04 2.84
CA SER A 57 11.18 2.74 1.95
C SER A 57 9.85 2.02 1.73
N VAL A 58 9.86 0.68 1.60
CA VAL A 58 8.63 -0.11 1.38
C VAL A 58 7.76 -0.08 2.63
N PHE A 59 8.38 -0.24 3.80
CA PHE A 59 7.70 -0.12 5.09
C PHE A 59 7.07 1.26 5.29
N ARG A 60 7.73 2.35 4.87
CA ARG A 60 7.12 3.70 4.93
C ARG A 60 5.84 3.81 4.11
N TYR A 61 5.78 3.16 2.94
CA TYR A 61 4.58 3.19 2.11
C TYR A 61 3.42 2.36 2.69
N ILE A 62 3.75 1.30 3.41
CA ILE A 62 2.79 0.39 4.06
C ILE A 62 2.29 0.94 5.39
N ILE A 63 3.18 1.40 6.27
CA ILE A 63 2.81 1.97 7.58
C ILE A 63 1.84 3.13 7.39
N LEU A 64 2.08 3.98 6.39
CA LEU A 64 1.23 5.14 6.14
C LEU A 64 -0.22 4.79 5.73
N ILE A 65 -0.49 3.58 5.23
CA ILE A 65 -1.87 3.10 5.00
C ILE A 65 -2.44 2.28 6.16
N SER A 66 -1.57 1.73 7.02
CA SER A 66 -1.96 0.86 8.13
C SER A 66 -2.15 1.60 9.47
N ASP A 67 -1.65 2.84 9.60
CA ASP A 67 -1.52 3.54 10.90
C ASP A 67 -2.81 4.12 11.49
N ASN A 68 -3.98 3.81 10.94
CA ASN A 68 -5.25 4.32 11.49
C ASN A 68 -5.66 3.64 12.81
N VAL A 69 -4.97 2.58 13.24
CA VAL A 69 -5.30 1.88 14.48
C VAL A 69 -4.04 1.60 15.31
N GLN A 70 -3.85 2.40 16.36
CA GLN A 70 -2.89 2.07 17.41
C GLN A 70 -3.56 1.08 18.39
N LEU A 71 -3.30 -0.22 18.21
CA LEU A 71 -3.50 -1.16 19.32
C LEU A 71 -2.42 -0.91 20.36
N SER A 72 -2.82 -0.80 21.63
CA SER A 72 -1.85 -0.94 22.72
C SER A 72 -1.32 -2.37 22.74
N ARG A 73 -0.04 -2.52 23.11
CA ARG A 73 0.69 -3.79 22.99
C ARG A 73 0.02 -4.95 23.73
N GLU A 74 -0.62 -4.65 24.86
CA GLU A 74 -1.35 -5.59 25.70
C GLU A 74 -2.58 -6.20 24.99
N ASN A 75 -3.14 -5.52 24.00
CA ASN A 75 -4.37 -5.93 23.32
C ASN A 75 -4.13 -6.76 22.04
N PHE A 76 -2.88 -7.05 21.66
CA PHE A 76 -2.57 -7.85 20.45
C PHE A 76 -3.00 -9.32 20.56
N LEU A 77 -3.08 -9.85 21.79
CA LEU A 77 -3.39 -11.25 22.06
C LEU A 77 -4.67 -11.42 22.87
N ASP A 78 -5.47 -10.36 23.00
CA ASP A 78 -6.74 -10.41 23.73
C ASP A 78 -7.79 -11.20 22.92
N PRO A 79 -8.17 -12.42 23.35
CA PRO A 79 -9.13 -13.25 22.63
C PRO A 79 -10.57 -12.75 22.77
N ASP A 80 -10.86 -11.91 23.76
CA ASP A 80 -12.20 -11.37 24.04
C ASP A 80 -12.45 -10.04 23.33
N ARG A 81 -11.45 -9.53 22.59
CA ARG A 81 -11.53 -8.27 21.86
C ARG A 81 -12.58 -8.36 20.76
N SER A 82 -13.54 -7.43 20.78
CA SER A 82 -14.48 -7.27 19.68
C SER A 82 -13.72 -7.04 18.36
N PRO A 83 -14.03 -7.77 17.28
CA PRO A 83 -13.36 -7.58 16.01
C PRO A 83 -13.50 -6.13 15.58
N GLN A 84 -12.38 -5.50 15.24
CA GLN A 84 -12.43 -4.18 14.64
C GLN A 84 -13.11 -4.31 13.28
N PHE A 85 -14.24 -3.64 13.11
CA PHE A 85 -14.94 -3.60 11.83
C PHE A 85 -13.99 -3.13 10.74
N CYS A 86 -13.68 -4.02 9.80
CA CYS A 86 -12.98 -3.68 8.57
C CYS A 86 -13.95 -2.89 7.69
N TYR A 87 -14.04 -1.58 7.91
CA TYR A 87 -14.98 -0.74 7.16
C TYR A 87 -14.37 -0.28 5.83
N TYR A 88 -13.86 -1.17 4.97
CA TYR A 88 -13.60 -0.80 3.57
C TYR A 88 -13.78 -1.98 2.60
N VAL A 89 -14.97 -2.01 1.98
CA VAL A 89 -15.26 -2.42 0.59
C VAL A 89 -15.07 -3.90 0.19
N CYS A 90 -14.27 -4.71 0.86
CA CYS A 90 -14.27 -6.16 0.60
C CYS A 90 -15.27 -6.84 1.53
N GLY A 91 -16.34 -7.43 0.99
CA GLY A 91 -17.33 -8.22 1.72
C GLY A 91 -16.77 -9.54 2.26
N GLN A 92 -15.54 -9.56 2.77
CA GLN A 92 -14.95 -10.70 3.45
C GLN A 92 -14.54 -10.30 4.86
N SER A 93 -14.99 -11.10 5.81
CA SER A 93 -14.50 -11.11 7.18
C SER A 93 -13.00 -11.44 7.16
N CYS A 94 -12.18 -10.50 7.63
CA CYS A 94 -10.77 -10.72 7.94
C CYS A 94 -10.63 -11.62 9.18
#